data_AF-A0A381KMK6-F1
#
_entry.id   AF-A0A381KMK6-F1
#
_cell.length_a   1.000
_cell.length_b   1.000
_cell.length_c   1.000
_cell.angle_alpha   90.00
_cell.angle_beta   90.00
_cell.angle_gamma   90.00
#
_symmetry.space_group_name_H-M   'P 1'
#
loop_
_entity.id
_entity.type
_entity.pdbx_description
1 polymer ?
#
loop_
_entity_poly.entity_id
_entity_poly.type
_entity_poly.pdbx_seq_one_letter_code
_entity_poly.pdbx_strand_id
1 'polypeptide(L)' 'MKFKRTERIGAIVKILSDNPNKIYTLSYFTNQFNAAKSTISEDLLVVKNVFEKLHLGKVITISGAAGE' A
#
# COMPACT_ATOMS: atom_id res chain seq x y z
N MET A 1 13.71 1.99 -13.14
CA MET A 1 13.94 0.64 -12.58
C MET A 1 12.57 0.05 -12.21
N LYS A 2 12.26 -1.20 -12.57
CA LYS A 2 10.95 -1.81 -12.28
C LYS A 2 11.06 -2.67 -11.03
N PHE A 3 10.37 -2.30 -9.96
CA PHE A 3 10.34 -3.08 -8.72
C PHE A 3 9.50 -4.35 -8.89
N LYS A 4 9.98 -5.47 -8.37
CA LYS A 4 9.22 -6.72 -8.25
C LYS A 4 8.11 -6.55 -7.21
N ARG A 5 7.08 -7.38 -7.31
CA ARG A 5 5.92 -7.33 -6.39
C ARG A 5 6.32 -7.46 -4.93
N THR A 6 7.21 -8.39 -4.60
CA THR A 6 7.71 -8.60 -3.24
C THR A 6 8.45 -7.38 -2.67
N GLU A 7 9.24 -6.70 -3.50
CA GLU A 7 9.97 -5.48 -3.11
C GLU A 7 9.00 -4.33 -2.81
N ARG A 8 7.98 -4.14 -3.67
CA ARG A 8 6.93 -3.13 -3.45
C ARG A 8 6.15 -3.40 -2.17
N ILE A 9 5.72 -4.65 -1.96
CA ILE A 9 5.00 -5.06 -0.74
C ILE A 9 5.84 -4.78 0.50
N GLY A 10 7.12 -5.19 0.51
CA GLY A 10 8.02 -4.92 1.63
C GLY A 10 8.16 -3.43 1.94
N ALA A 11 8.29 -2.61 0.89
CA ALA A 11 8.35 -1.16 1.04
C ALA A 11 7.03 -0.56 1.56
N ILE A 12 5.87 -0.98 1.03
CA ILE A 12 4.55 -0.52 1.49
C ILE A 12 4.35 -0.85 2.98
N VAL A 13 4.66 -2.09 3.39
CA VAL A 13 4.57 -2.51 4.79
C VAL A 13 5.41 -1.59 5.68
N LYS A 14 6.67 -1.33 5.31
CA LYS A 14 7.56 -0.44 6.08
C LYS A 14 7.00 0.98 6.17
N ILE A 15 6.59 1.57 5.04
CA ILE A 15 6.08 2.94 4.98
C ILE A 15 4.85 3.12 5.89
N LEU A 16 3.88 2.21 5.80
CA LEU A 16 2.65 2.28 6.60
C LEU A 16 2.93 2.02 8.09
N SER A 17 3.81 1.07 8.41
CA SER A 17 4.14 0.73 9.81
C SER A 17 4.92 1.85 10.51
N ASP A 18 5.79 2.54 9.78
CA ASP A 18 6.55 3.68 10.31
C ASP A 18 5.71 4.94 10.49
N ASN A 19 4.57 5.03 9.79
CA ASN A 19 3.71 6.20 9.78
C ASN A 19 2.26 5.80 10.07
N PRO A 20 1.97 5.27 11.28
CA PRO A 20 0.61 4.90 11.64
C PRO A 20 -0.32 6.13 11.62
N ASN A 21 -1.60 5.92 11.34
CA ASN A 21 -2.63 6.96 11.26
C ASN A 21 -2.38 8.06 10.20
N LYS A 22 -1.49 7.81 9.23
CA LYS A 22 -1.25 8.71 8.10
C LYS A 22 -1.96 8.22 6.83
N ILE A 23 -2.60 9.16 6.13
CA ILE A 23 -3.26 8.89 4.85
C ILE A 23 -2.24 9.02 3.72
N TYR A 24 -2.24 8.05 2.82
CA TYR A 24 -1.47 8.04 1.58
C TYR A 24 -2.43 7.90 0.41
N THR A 25 -2.21 8.68 -0.65
CA THR A 25 -2.96 8.52 -1.91
C THR A 25 -2.43 7.31 -2.67
N LEU A 26 -3.26 6.72 -3.54
CA LEU A 26 -2.80 5.64 -4.42
C LEU A 26 -1.67 6.15 -5.34
N SER A 27 -1.80 7.41 -5.79
CA SER A 27 -0.83 8.11 -6.62
C SER A 27 0.57 8.22 -6.00
N TYR A 28 0.68 8.33 -4.66
CA TYR A 28 1.97 8.31 -3.96
C TYR A 28 2.77 7.04 -4.28
N PHE A 29 2.11 5.87 -4.19
CA PHE A 29 2.75 4.59 -4.43
C PHE A 29 2.95 4.29 -5.92
N THR A 30 2.03 4.70 -6.80
CA THR A 30 2.23 4.51 -8.25
C THR A 30 3.43 5.29 -8.77
N ASN A 31 3.63 6.52 -8.28
CA ASN A 31 4.78 7.34 -8.65
C ASN A 31 6.08 6.77 -8.07
N GLN A 32 6.07 6.39 -6.78
CA GLN A 32 7.23 5.84 -6.09
C GLN A 32 7.75 4.55 -6.75
N PHE A 33 6.85 3.66 -7.17
CA PHE A 33 7.21 2.36 -7.72
C PHE A 33 7.15 2.28 -9.26
N ASN A 34 6.74 3.37 -9.92
CA ASN A 34 6.47 3.43 -11.35
C ASN A 34 5.61 2.23 -11.83
N ALA A 35 4.47 2.04 -11.18
CA ALA A 35 3.54 0.93 -11.40
C ALA A 35 2.11 1.43 -11.57
N ALA A 36 1.28 0.66 -12.28
CA ALA A 36 -0.11 1.01 -12.51
C ALA A 36 -0.93 1.03 -11.21
N LYS A 37 -1.99 1.87 -11.17
CA LYS A 37 -2.92 1.95 -10.04
C LYS A 37 -3.48 0.57 -9.65
N SER A 38 -3.91 -0.23 -10.63
CA SER A 38 -4.43 -1.59 -10.41
C SER A 38 -3.39 -2.50 -9.74
N THR A 39 -2.12 -2.43 -10.17
CA THR A 39 -1.02 -3.20 -9.57
C THR A 39 -0.78 -2.82 -8.11
N ILE A 40 -0.80 -1.52 -7.79
CA ILE A 40 -0.65 -1.05 -6.40
C ILE A 40 -1.85 -1.46 -5.56
N SER A 41 -3.07 -1.37 -6.08
CA SER A 41 -4.28 -1.82 -5.37
C SER A 41 -4.22 -3.30 -5.02
N GLU A 42 -3.74 -4.16 -5.93
CA GLU A 42 -3.52 -5.59 -5.62
C GLU A 42 -2.46 -5.81 -4.55
N ASP A 43 -1.38 -5.02 -4.56
CA ASP A 43 -0.33 -5.10 -3.53
C ASP A 43 -0.88 -4.68 -2.16
N LEU A 44 -1.65 -3.59 -2.11
CA LEU A 44 -2.31 -3.12 -0.88
C LEU A 44 -3.34 -4.12 -0.34
N LEU A 45 -4.04 -4.85 -1.21
CA LEU A 45 -4.95 -5.92 -0.78
C LEU A 45 -4.18 -7.04 -0.07
N VAL A 46 -3.01 -7.43 -0.59
CA VAL A 46 -2.14 -8.42 0.06
C VAL A 46 -1.66 -7.90 1.42
N VAL A 47 -1.18 -6.66 1.48
CA VAL A 47 -0.72 -6.04 2.74
C VAL A 47 -1.83 -6.00 3.77
N LYS A 48 -3.03 -5.54 3.39
CA LYS A 48 -4.20 -5.50 4.27
C LYS A 48 -4.54 -6.89 4.82
N ASN A 49 -4.58 -7.90 3.95
CA ASN A 49 -4.89 -9.26 4.35
C ASN A 49 -3.83 -9.85 5.30
N VAL A 50 -2.55 -9.55 5.09
CA VAL A 50 -1.47 -9.99 5.98
C VAL A 50 -1.60 -9.33 7.35
N PHE A 51 -1.86 -8.02 7.39
CA PHE A 51 -2.02 -7.27 8.63
C PHE A 51 -3.18 -7.81 9.47
N GLU A 52 -4.31 -8.09 8.82
CA GLU A 52 -5.49 -8.64 9.47
C GLU A 52 -5.28 -10.07 9.97
N LYS A 53 -4.77 -10.98 9.10
CA LYS A 53 -4.56 -12.39 9.45
C LYS A 53 -3.54 -12.61 10.56
N LEU A 54 -2.52 -11.75 10.65
CA LEU A 54 -1.43 -11.87 11.62
C LEU A 54 -1.59 -10.94 12.82
N HIS A 55 -2.73 -10.25 12.95
CA HIS A 55 -3.01 -9.31 14.04
C HIS A 55 -1.96 -8.19 14.19
N LEU A 56 -1.43 -7.69 13.07
CA LEU A 56 -0.40 -6.63 13.02
C LEU A 56 -0.99 -5.21 13.01
N GLY A 57 -2.32 -5.10 13.01
CA GLY A 57 -3.06 -3.84 12.92
C GLY A 57 -4.03 -3.83 11.75
N LYS A 58 -4.45 -2.63 11.32
CA LYS A 58 -5.44 -2.45 10.26
C LYS A 58 -4.95 -1.49 9.20
N VAL A 59 -5.01 -1.92 7.94
CA VAL A 59 -4.85 -1.03 6.78
C VAL A 59 -6.25 -0.69 6.25
N ILE A 60 -6.56 0.60 6.19
CA ILE A 60 -7.87 1.11 5.80
C ILE A 60 -7.74 1.81 4.44
N THR A 61 -8.59 1.43 3.50
CA THR A 61 -8.74 2.12 2.22
C THR A 61 -9.95 3.04 2.30
N ILE A 62 -9.79 4.29 1.86
CA ILE A 62 -10.84 5.29 1.83
C ILE A 62 -11.17 5.57 0.37
N SER A 63 -12.43 5.40 -0.03
CA SER A 63 -12.90 5.67 -1.39
C SER A 63 -13.27 7.15 -1.57
N GLY A 64 -12.85 7.80 -2.66
CA GLY A 64 -13.24 9.18 -3.03
C GLY A 64 -12.07 10.04 -3.53
N ALA A 65 -12.30 11.32 -3.83
CA ALA A 65 -11.30 12.26 -4.38
C ALA A 65 -10.03 12.44 -3.52
N ALA A 66 -10.08 12.06 -2.24
CA ALA A 66 -8.91 12.02 -1.35
C ALA A 66 -8.10 10.69 -1.45
N GLY A 67 -8.56 9.72 -2.25
CA GLY A 67 -8.05 8.35 -2.33
C GLY A 67 -7.88 7.80 -3.76
N GLU A 68 -7.98 8.64 -4.81
CA GLU A 68 -7.68 8.25 -6.21
C GLU A 68 -6.19 8.27 -6.59
#